data_AF-A0A382WWK9-F1
#
_entry.id   AF-A0A382WWK9-F1
#
_cell.length_a   1.000
_cell.length_b   1.000
_cell.length_c   1.000
_cell.angle_alpha   90.00
_cell.angle_beta   90.00
_cell.angle_gamma   90.00
#
_symmetry.space_group_name_H-M   'P 1'
#
loop_
_entity.id
_entity.type
_entity.pdbx_description
1 polymer ?
#
loop_
_entity_poly.entity_id
_entity_poly.type
_entity_poly.pdbx_seq_one_letter_code
_entity_poly.pdbx_strand_id
1 'polypeptide(L)'
;MKLLIAGDKTRFYHLEGFMNALQKNDIKCKLIYDIEYSNKFFDINIKNRLGKQKKLKKLLDEFGPDVVLLDRLSGIATEITKAGIPFFILLRGNVWEELKWAKETIYTSPQKRLSFLKKQRFIKTCFNNASVILPISKYLENVVRKNIPGKK
;
A
#
# COMPACT_ATOMS: atom_id res chain seq x y z
N MET A 1 8.66 18.22 6.54
CA MET A 1 8.05 16.88 6.54
C MET A 1 8.83 15.95 5.62
N LYS A 2 8.99 14.68 5.99
CA LYS A 2 9.62 13.62 5.21
C LYS A 2 8.57 12.59 4.78
N LEU A 3 8.38 12.46 3.47
CA LEU A 3 7.43 11.52 2.88
C LEU A 3 8.15 10.39 2.17
N LEU A 4 7.92 9.14 2.59
CA LEU A 4 8.35 7.96 1.85
C LEU A 4 7.22 7.51 0.92
N ILE A 5 7.46 7.43 -0.37
CA ILE A 5 6.50 6.93 -1.36
C ILE A 5 6.91 5.52 -1.75
N ALA A 6 6.04 4.54 -1.55
CA ALA A 6 6.24 3.17 -1.99
C ALA A 6 5.29 2.84 -3.14
N GLY A 7 5.83 2.49 -4.30
CA GLY A 7 5.04 2.19 -5.48
C GLY A 7 5.69 1.19 -6.42
N ASP A 8 4.99 0.90 -7.52
CA ASP A 8 5.48 0.02 -8.57
C ASP A 8 6.39 0.74 -9.56
N LYS A 9 7.42 0.05 -10.06
CA LYS A 9 8.34 0.60 -11.05
C LYS A 9 7.63 1.09 -12.32
N THR A 10 6.55 0.44 -12.76
CA THR A 10 5.76 0.86 -13.94
C THR A 10 5.06 2.22 -13.75
N ARG A 11 4.94 2.69 -12.50
CA ARG A 11 4.26 3.94 -12.16
C ARG A 11 5.24 5.03 -11.70
N PHE A 12 6.53 4.78 -11.74
CA PHE A 12 7.54 5.72 -11.26
C PHE A 12 7.47 7.05 -11.98
N TYR A 13 7.25 7.05 -13.30
CA TYR A 13 7.06 8.30 -14.04
C TYR A 13 5.99 9.21 -13.42
N HIS A 14 4.83 8.67 -13.05
CA HIS A 14 3.76 9.44 -12.40
C HIS A 14 4.10 9.82 -10.96
N LEU A 15 4.77 8.93 -10.22
CA LEU A 15 5.15 9.17 -8.82
C LEU A 15 6.30 10.16 -8.69
N GLU A 16 7.22 10.21 -9.64
CA GLU A 16 8.30 11.19 -9.74
C GLU A 16 7.73 12.58 -10.04
N GLY A 17 6.77 12.68 -10.97
CA GLY A 17 6.06 13.95 -11.21
C GLY A 17 5.38 14.47 -9.95
N PHE A 18 4.69 13.58 -9.22
CA PHE A 18 4.07 13.92 -7.94
C PHE A 18 5.11 14.31 -6.87
N MET A 19 6.20 13.54 -6.76
CA MET A 19 7.31 13.80 -5.84
C MET A 19 7.94 15.17 -6.09
N ASN A 20 8.20 15.53 -7.35
CA ASN A 20 8.79 16.81 -7.74
C ASN A 20 7.86 17.97 -7.36
N ALA A 21 6.54 17.80 -7.51
CA ALA A 21 5.58 18.82 -7.07
C ALA A 21 5.57 19.00 -5.55
N LEU A 22 5.68 17.92 -4.78
CA LEU A 22 5.78 18.00 -3.32
C LEU A 22 7.10 18.63 -2.85
N GLN A 23 8.21 18.32 -3.50
CA GLN A 23 9.52 18.89 -3.19
C GLN A 23 9.58 20.41 -3.42
N LYS A 24 8.85 20.93 -4.41
CA LYS A 24 8.66 22.38 -4.60
C LYS A 24 7.92 23.07 -3.45
N ASN A 25 7.26 22.29 -2.59
CA ASN A 25 6.56 22.76 -1.38
C ASN A 25 7.33 22.35 -0.10
N ASP A 26 8.66 22.23 -0.18
CA ASP A 26 9.56 21.92 0.94
C ASP A 26 9.32 20.56 1.64
N ILE A 27 8.67 19.62 0.95
CA ILE A 27 8.50 18.25 1.43
C ILE A 27 9.66 17.40 0.95
N LYS A 28 10.42 16.83 1.88
CA LYS A 28 11.51 15.91 1.56
C LYS A 28 10.93 14.54 1.21
N CYS A 29 11.03 14.16 -0.05
CA CYS A 29 10.48 12.88 -0.52
C CYS A 29 11.56 11.85 -0.83
N LYS A 30 11.19 10.56 -0.76
CA LYS A 30 11.96 9.43 -1.31
C LYS A 30 11.00 8.43 -1.94
N LEU A 31 11.29 8.00 -3.17
CA LEU A 31 10.52 6.98 -3.88
C LEU A 31 11.24 5.62 -3.80
N ILE A 32 10.49 4.55 -3.49
CA ILE A 32 11.01 3.18 -3.45
C ILE A 32 10.15 2.21 -4.25
N TYR A 33 10.79 1.16 -4.78
CA TYR A 33 10.10 0.05 -5.42
C TYR A 33 9.67 -0.96 -4.37
N ASP A 34 8.36 -1.04 -4.11
CA ASP A 34 7.79 -1.82 -3.01
C ASP A 34 8.21 -3.30 -2.99
N ILE A 35 8.37 -3.95 -4.16
CA ILE A 35 8.75 -5.36 -4.27
C ILE A 35 10.16 -5.65 -3.73
N GLU A 36 11.05 -4.66 -3.68
CA GLU A 36 12.37 -4.81 -3.08
C GLU A 36 12.33 -4.89 -1.55
N TYR A 37 11.25 -4.40 -0.94
CA TYR A 37 11.10 -4.25 0.51
C TYR A 37 9.98 -5.11 1.08
N SER A 38 9.10 -5.64 0.23
CA SER A 38 8.05 -6.57 0.60
C SER A 38 7.96 -7.72 -0.40
N ASN A 39 7.64 -8.90 0.11
CA ASN A 39 7.29 -10.03 -0.72
C ASN A 39 5.86 -9.94 -1.24
N LYS A 40 5.58 -10.71 -2.30
CA LYS A 40 4.20 -10.96 -2.73
C LYS A 40 3.46 -11.75 -1.65
N PHE A 41 2.15 -11.59 -1.60
CA PHE A 41 1.30 -12.21 -0.58
C PHE A 41 1.40 -13.76 -0.54
N PHE A 42 1.77 -14.39 -1.65
CA PHE A 42 1.92 -15.85 -1.80
C PHE A 42 3.36 -16.35 -1.73
N ASP A 43 4.32 -15.48 -1.40
CA ASP A 43 5.72 -15.85 -1.36
C ASP A 43 6.03 -16.64 -0.08
N ILE A 44 6.38 -17.92 -0.24
CA ILE A 44 6.60 -18.88 0.86
C ILE A 44 8.03 -18.78 1.40
N ASN A 45 8.96 -18.10 0.70
CA ASN A 45 10.35 -18.04 1.11
C ASN A 45 10.57 -17.12 2.32
N ILE A 46 10.58 -17.73 3.51
CA ILE A 46 10.74 -17.06 4.82
C ILE A 46 12.08 -16.32 4.92
N LYS A 47 13.18 -16.90 4.42
CA LYS A 47 14.51 -16.26 4.46
C LYS A 47 14.50 -14.95 3.67
N ASN A 48 13.94 -14.97 2.46
CA ASN A 48 13.79 -13.77 1.63
C ASN A 48 12.90 -12.72 2.30
N ARG A 49 11.81 -13.16 2.94
CA ARG A 49 10.89 -12.26 3.65
C ARG A 49 11.61 -11.53 4.79
N LEU A 50 12.34 -12.25 5.63
CA LEU A 50 13.13 -11.68 6.72
C LEU A 50 14.19 -10.70 6.20
N GLY A 51 14.88 -11.05 5.11
CA GLY A 51 15.86 -10.18 4.47
C GLY A 51 15.25 -8.84 4.01
N LYS A 52 14.10 -8.88 3.33
CA LYS A 52 13.40 -7.66 2.89
C LYS A 52 12.84 -6.83 4.04
N GLN A 53 12.32 -7.47 5.09
CA GLN A 53 11.89 -6.77 6.31
C GLN A 53 13.05 -6.02 6.97
N LYS A 54 14.24 -6.64 7.06
CA LYS A 54 15.45 -5.96 7.55
C LYS A 54 15.84 -4.79 6.66
N LYS A 55 15.79 -4.95 5.33
CA LYS A 55 16.07 -3.87 4.37
C LYS A 55 15.10 -2.70 4.54
N LEU A 56 13.81 -2.98 4.72
CA LEU A 56 12.79 -1.95 4.97
C LEU A 56 13.03 -1.24 6.30
N LYS A 57 13.29 -1.99 7.38
CA LYS A 57 13.58 -1.39 8.69
C LYS A 57 14.77 -0.44 8.61
N LYS A 58 15.90 -0.88 8.01
CA LYS A 58 17.07 -0.04 7.80
C LYS A 58 16.75 1.24 7.02
N LEU A 59 15.94 1.13 5.96
CA LEU A 59 15.48 2.30 5.21
C LEU A 59 14.64 3.27 6.06
N LEU A 60 13.72 2.75 6.87
CA LEU A 60 12.89 3.56 7.76
C LEU A 60 13.73 4.26 8.83
N ASP A 61 14.72 3.57 9.40
CA ASP A 61 15.64 4.12 10.41
C ASP A 61 16.55 5.21 9.80
N GLU A 62 17.10 5.00 8.60
CA GLU A 62 17.99 5.95 7.93
C GLU A 62 17.25 7.18 7.37
N PHE A 63 16.09 6.99 6.76
CA PHE A 63 15.32 8.09 6.18
C PHE A 63 14.53 8.84 7.25
N GLY A 64 13.95 8.11 8.20
CA GLY A 64 13.05 8.61 9.24
C GLY A 64 11.83 9.33 8.66
N PRO A 65 10.94 8.66 7.91
CA PRO A 65 9.75 9.30 7.34
C PRO A 65 8.74 9.69 8.42
N ASP A 66 8.15 10.88 8.30
CA ASP A 66 7.02 11.30 9.14
C ASP A 66 5.75 10.55 8.72
N VAL A 67 5.63 10.24 7.43
CA VAL A 67 4.49 9.53 6.85
C VAL A 67 4.92 8.72 5.61
N VAL A 68 4.21 7.63 5.34
CA VAL A 68 4.42 6.79 4.15
C VAL A 68 3.20 6.86 3.23
N LEU A 69 3.41 7.13 1.94
CA LEU A 69 2.37 7.00 0.91
C LEU A 69 2.51 5.67 0.20
N LEU A 70 1.45 4.87 0.23
CA LEU A 70 1.35 3.60 -0.47
C LEU A 70 0.57 3.78 -1.77
N ASP A 71 1.25 3.64 -2.91
CA ASP A 71 0.61 3.59 -4.23
C ASP A 71 -0.12 2.26 -4.47
N ARG A 72 0.28 1.22 -3.74
CA ARG A 72 -0.32 -0.11 -3.75
C ARG A 72 -0.38 -0.71 -2.35
N LEU A 73 -1.39 -1.53 -2.11
CA LEU A 73 -1.49 -2.32 -0.89
C LEU A 73 -0.48 -3.48 -0.95
N SER A 74 0.68 -3.28 -0.34
CA SER A 74 1.76 -4.27 -0.23
C SER A 74 2.07 -4.59 1.23
N GLY A 75 2.86 -5.64 1.48
CA GLY A 75 3.26 -6.02 2.83
C GLY A 75 4.03 -4.93 3.59
N ILE A 76 4.48 -3.87 2.90
CA ILE A 76 5.01 -2.64 3.53
C ILE A 76 4.00 -2.07 4.52
N ALA A 77 2.69 -2.07 4.19
CA ALA A 77 1.62 -1.58 5.07
C ALA A 77 1.64 -2.24 6.46
N THR A 78 1.93 -3.55 6.50
CA THR A 78 2.03 -4.30 7.75
C THR A 78 3.23 -3.85 8.58
N GLU A 79 4.39 -3.66 7.95
CA GLU A 79 5.62 -3.33 8.66
C GLU A 79 5.64 -1.88 9.13
N ILE A 80 5.12 -0.93 8.34
CA ILE A 80 4.99 0.48 8.77
C ILE A 80 3.96 0.63 9.90
N THR A 81 2.87 -0.15 9.87
CA THR A 81 1.90 -0.18 10.98
C THR A 81 2.57 -0.64 12.27
N LYS A 82 3.38 -1.71 12.23
CA LYS A 82 4.14 -2.19 13.41
C LYS A 82 5.17 -1.17 13.91
N ALA A 83 5.75 -0.39 13.00
CA ALA A 83 6.69 0.67 13.34
C ALA A 83 5.99 1.92 13.92
N GLY A 84 4.65 1.95 13.95
CA GLY A 84 3.89 3.10 14.46
C GLY A 84 3.94 4.33 13.54
N ILE A 85 4.36 4.15 12.28
CA ILE A 85 4.47 5.26 11.32
C ILE A 85 3.12 5.41 10.60
N PRO A 86 2.51 6.61 10.58
CA PRO A 86 1.26 6.82 9.87
C PRO A 86 1.46 6.64 8.36
N PHE A 87 0.41 6.22 7.67
CA PHE A 87 0.49 6.02 6.23
C PHE A 87 -0.79 6.39 5.51
N PHE A 88 -0.61 6.84 4.27
CA PHE A 88 -1.67 7.19 3.35
C PHE A 88 -1.78 6.12 2.26
N ILE A 89 -2.99 5.88 1.76
CA ILE A 89 -3.22 5.01 0.60
C ILE A 89 -3.60 5.88 -0.59
N LEU A 90 -2.83 5.83 -1.68
CA LEU A 90 -3.26 6.40 -2.96
C LEU A 90 -4.14 5.38 -3.69
N LEU A 91 -5.45 5.60 -3.67
CA LEU A 91 -6.43 4.68 -4.24
C LEU A 91 -6.62 4.98 -5.73
N ARG A 92 -6.09 4.10 -6.58
CA ARG A 92 -6.15 4.21 -8.05
C ARG A 92 -7.19 3.34 -8.74
N GLY A 93 -7.79 2.40 -8.02
CA GLY A 93 -8.71 1.41 -8.57
C GLY A 93 -9.78 1.03 -7.56
N ASN A 94 -10.88 0.47 -8.06
CA ASN A 94 -11.98 0.00 -7.22
C ASN A 94 -11.62 -1.36 -6.60
N VAL A 95 -10.88 -1.33 -5.50
CA VAL A 95 -10.39 -2.53 -4.80
C VAL A 95 -11.53 -3.47 -4.38
N TRP A 96 -12.72 -2.94 -4.08
CA TRP A 96 -13.88 -3.75 -3.71
C TRP A 96 -14.45 -4.53 -4.88
N GLU A 97 -14.54 -3.89 -6.04
CA GLU A 97 -14.96 -4.55 -7.28
C GLU A 97 -13.90 -5.54 -7.77
N GLU A 98 -12.61 -5.19 -7.69
CA GLU A 98 -11.51 -6.13 -7.95
C GLU A 98 -11.61 -7.37 -7.06
N LEU A 99 -11.95 -7.22 -5.77
CA LEU A 99 -12.16 -8.34 -4.85
C LEU A 99 -13.40 -9.16 -5.22
N LYS A 100 -14.50 -8.52 -5.62
CA LYS A 100 -15.71 -9.21 -6.08
C LYS A 100 -15.40 -10.08 -7.29
N TRP A 101 -14.83 -9.50 -8.34
CA TRP A 101 -14.48 -10.22 -9.56
C TRP A 101 -13.44 -11.31 -9.31
N ALA A 102 -12.43 -11.05 -8.49
CA ALA A 102 -11.43 -12.06 -8.16
C ALA A 102 -12.07 -13.28 -7.45
N LYS A 103 -13.06 -13.07 -6.59
CA LYS A 103 -13.81 -14.15 -5.94
C LYS A 103 -14.58 -15.00 -6.95
N GLU A 104 -15.22 -14.36 -7.92
CA GLU A 104 -16.08 -15.00 -8.93
C GLU A 104 -15.27 -15.73 -10.02
N THR A 105 -14.08 -15.23 -10.35
CA THR A 105 -13.31 -15.71 -11.52
C THR A 105 -12.02 -16.46 -11.16
N ILE A 106 -11.21 -15.92 -10.25
CA ILE A 106 -9.86 -16.44 -9.97
C ILE A 106 -9.90 -17.47 -8.85
N TYR A 107 -10.69 -17.20 -7.79
CA TYR A 107 -10.68 -17.97 -6.55
C TYR A 107 -11.83 -18.99 -6.44
N THR A 108 -12.07 -19.74 -7.52
CA THR A 108 -13.18 -20.71 -7.62
C THR A 108 -12.95 -21.97 -6.78
N SER A 109 -11.71 -22.45 -6.64
CA SER A 109 -11.39 -23.69 -5.89
C SER A 109 -11.24 -23.48 -4.37
N PRO A 110 -11.43 -24.52 -3.54
CA PRO A 110 -11.36 -24.40 -2.07
C PRO A 110 -10.03 -23.84 -1.53
N GLN A 111 -8.90 -24.28 -2.07
CA GLN A 111 -7.57 -23.82 -1.66
C GLN A 111 -7.39 -22.33 -2.01
N LYS A 112 -7.91 -21.93 -3.17
CA LYS A 112 -7.90 -20.55 -3.63
C LYS A 112 -8.81 -19.66 -2.78
N ARG A 113 -9.96 -20.16 -2.30
CA ARG A 113 -10.85 -19.41 -1.38
C ARG A 113 -10.15 -19.01 -0.08
N LEU A 114 -9.30 -19.87 0.50
CA LEU A 114 -8.55 -19.53 1.70
C LEU A 114 -7.57 -18.36 1.45
N SER A 115 -6.86 -18.42 0.32
CA SER A 115 -5.98 -17.35 -0.16
C SER A 115 -6.72 -16.03 -0.37
N PHE A 116 -7.93 -16.08 -0.93
CA PHE A 116 -8.81 -14.92 -1.08
C PHE A 116 -9.18 -14.31 0.28
N LEU A 117 -9.62 -15.12 1.24
CA LEU A 117 -9.99 -14.64 2.57
C LEU A 117 -8.82 -13.94 3.28
N LYS A 118 -7.61 -14.48 3.16
CA LYS A 118 -6.40 -13.84 3.69
C LYS A 118 -6.14 -12.48 3.02
N LYS A 119 -6.25 -12.40 1.68
CA LYS A 119 -6.09 -11.15 0.92
C LYS A 119 -7.15 -10.11 1.30
N GLN A 120 -8.41 -10.52 1.41
CA GLN A 120 -9.52 -9.65 1.81
C GLN A 120 -9.31 -9.08 3.21
N ARG A 121 -8.91 -9.92 4.18
CA ARG A 121 -8.58 -9.47 5.55
C ARG A 121 -7.43 -8.47 5.55
N PHE A 122 -6.36 -8.76 4.82
CA PHE A 122 -5.20 -7.87 4.71
C PHE A 122 -5.58 -6.49 4.16
N ILE A 123 -6.36 -6.44 3.07
CA ILE A 123 -6.85 -5.19 2.47
C ILE A 123 -7.69 -4.41 3.48
N LYS A 124 -8.62 -5.08 4.18
CA LYS A 124 -9.45 -4.44 5.21
C LYS A 124 -8.59 -3.85 6.34
N THR A 125 -7.58 -4.59 6.81
CA THR A 125 -6.64 -4.11 7.82
C THR A 125 -5.87 -2.87 7.35
N CYS A 126 -5.38 -2.88 6.10
CA CYS A 126 -4.69 -1.72 5.53
C CYS A 126 -5.59 -0.47 5.52
N PHE A 127 -6.82 -0.62 5.03
CA PHE A 127 -7.77 0.49 5.00
C PHE A 127 -8.15 0.98 6.39
N ASN A 128 -8.30 0.07 7.37
CA ASN A 128 -8.59 0.44 8.76
C ASN A 128 -7.44 1.17 9.45
N ASN A 129 -6.19 0.82 9.13
CA ASN A 129 -5.00 1.42 9.76
C ASN A 129 -4.48 2.66 9.03
N ALA A 130 -4.88 2.89 7.77
CA ALA A 130 -4.46 4.06 7.01
C ALA A 130 -4.94 5.36 7.69
N SER A 131 -4.06 6.34 7.81
CA SER A 131 -4.40 7.66 8.35
C SER A 131 -5.32 8.43 7.39
N VAL A 132 -5.06 8.33 6.08
CA VAL A 132 -5.82 8.97 5.02
C VAL A 132 -5.91 8.04 3.81
N ILE A 133 -7.04 8.05 3.10
CA ILE A 133 -7.20 7.39 1.81
C ILE A 133 -7.40 8.50 0.78
N LEU A 134 -6.56 8.50 -0.26
CA LEU A 134 -6.53 9.53 -1.32
C LEU A 134 -7.06 8.91 -2.62
N PRO A 135 -8.36 9.07 -2.95
CA PRO A 135 -8.92 8.61 -4.22
C PRO A 135 -8.50 9.53 -5.36
N ILE A 136 -8.08 8.98 -6.50
CA ILE A 136 -7.68 9.78 -7.67
C ILE A 136 -8.85 10.35 -8.47
N SER A 137 -10.09 9.97 -8.16
CA SER A 137 -11.28 10.41 -8.91
C SER A 137 -12.51 10.52 -8.02
N LYS A 138 -13.48 11.33 -8.44
CA LYS A 138 -14.75 11.49 -7.73
C LYS A 138 -15.54 10.19 -7.62
N TYR A 139 -15.43 9.34 -8.64
CA TYR A 139 -15.99 7.99 -8.61
C TYR A 139 -15.40 7.18 -7.44
N LEU A 140 -14.07 7.13 -7.32
CA LEU A 140 -13.40 6.39 -6.26
C LEU A 140 -13.67 7.00 -4.88
N GLU A 141 -13.82 8.33 -4.78
CA GLU A 141 -14.26 8.97 -3.54
C GLU A 141 -15.63 8.47 -3.08
N ASN A 142 -16.61 8.38 -4.00
CA ASN A 142 -17.92 7.82 -3.70
C ASN A 142 -17.84 6.34 -3.29
N VAL A 143 -16.95 5.56 -3.92
CA VAL A 143 -16.70 4.16 -3.54
C VAL A 143 -16.14 4.06 -2.13
N VAL A 144 -15.15 4.90 -1.76
CA VAL A 144 -14.58 4.94 -0.41
C VAL A 144 -15.65 5.30 0.62
N ARG A 145 -16.44 6.36 0.37
CA ARG A 145 -17.52 6.79 1.27
C ARG A 145 -18.55 5.69 1.53
N LYS A 146 -18.90 4.90 0.52
CA LYS A 146 -19.83 3.77 0.66
C LYS A 146 -19.27 2.61 1.48
N ASN A 147 -17.98 2.33 1.35
CA ASN A 147 -17.38 1.13 1.95
C ASN A 147 -16.69 1.38 3.30
N ILE A 148 -16.26 2.62 3.57
CA ILE A 148 -15.57 3.01 4.80
C ILE A 148 -16.18 4.34 5.29
N PRO A 149 -17.41 4.31 5.84
CA PRO A 149 -18.05 5.52 6.32
C PRO A 149 -17.22 6.14 7.46
N GLY A 150 -16.99 7.45 7.40
CA GLY A 150 -16.31 8.21 8.46
C GLY A 150 -14.80 8.37 8.31
N LYS A 151 -14.14 7.73 7.35
CA LYS A 151 -12.77 8.10 6.96
C LYS A 151 -12.79 9.24 5.94
N LYS A 152 -12.05 10.31 6.24
CA LYS A 152 -11.80 11.44 5.33
C LYS A 152 -10.51 11.21 4.54
#